data_AF-A0A660Z2H3-F1
#
_entry.id   AF-A0A660Z2H3-F1
#
_cell.length_a   1.000
_cell.length_b   1.000
_cell.length_c   1.000
_cell.angle_alpha   90.00
_cell.angle_beta   90.00
_cell.angle_gamma   90.00
#
_symmetry.space_group_name_H-M   'P 1'
#
loop_
_entity.id
_entity.type
_entity.pdbx_description
1 polymer ?
#
loop_
_entity_poly.entity_id
_entity_poly.type
_entity_poly.pdbx_seq_one_letter_code
_entity_poly.pdbx_strand_id
1 'polypeptide(L)'
;TKPISADKLITKVDDLLKIDQYESEPDAEVLEDEPLILDYKRFKKVSMGDAEFEEELLTSFLEDTSNKLDKMTELVNLKDMIKIMELAHTIKGASYSVGAQQLGDEAYAIEISCKSNDYESVFDRMDKLRTAFSKTKSEVKNFFTNTITD
;
A
#
# COMPACT_ATOMS: atom_id res chain seq x y z
N THR A 1 19.40 -20.09 34.59
CA THR A 1 19.29 -19.12 33.49
C THR A 1 17.88 -18.55 33.53
N LYS A 2 17.70 -17.25 33.80
CA LYS A 2 16.35 -16.65 33.83
C LYS A 2 15.75 -16.74 32.42
N PRO A 3 14.49 -17.20 32.25
CA PRO A 3 13.89 -17.30 30.93
C PRO A 3 13.68 -15.90 30.38
N ILE A 4 14.08 -15.68 29.14
CA ILE A 4 13.73 -14.48 28.40
C ILE A 4 12.28 -14.70 27.97
N SER A 5 11.32 -14.13 28.69
CA SER A 5 9.91 -14.16 28.27
C SER A 5 9.80 -13.36 26.97
N ALA A 6 9.51 -14.07 25.88
CA ALA A 6 9.31 -13.47 24.55
C ALA A 6 8.31 -12.30 24.61
N ASP A 7 7.30 -12.40 25.47
CA ASP A 7 6.30 -11.34 25.70
C ASP A 7 6.92 -10.01 26.14
N LYS A 8 7.97 -10.07 26.96
CA LYS A 8 8.65 -8.87 27.48
C LYS A 8 9.57 -8.23 26.43
N LEU A 9 10.02 -9.00 25.45
CA LEU A 9 10.77 -8.50 24.29
C LEU A 9 9.82 -7.83 23.30
N ILE A 10 8.67 -8.44 23.00
CA ILE A 10 7.67 -7.87 22.09
C ILE A 10 7.23 -6.49 22.58
N THR A 11 6.84 -6.37 23.86
CA THR A 11 6.46 -5.05 24.43
C THR A 11 7.58 -4.03 24.36
N LYS A 12 8.84 -4.44 24.52
CA LYS A 12 9.99 -3.52 24.45
C LYS A 12 10.33 -3.12 23.03
N VAL A 13 10.10 -4.00 22.07
CA VAL A 13 10.24 -3.71 20.63
C VAL A 13 9.12 -2.75 20.20
N ASP A 14 7.88 -2.96 20.66
CA ASP A 14 6.75 -2.05 20.39
C ASP A 14 6.95 -0.66 21.00
N ASP A 15 7.42 -0.60 22.27
CA ASP A 15 7.78 0.65 22.95
C ASP A 15 8.88 1.43 22.20
N LEU A 16 9.85 0.71 21.62
CA LEU A 16 11.04 1.30 20.98
C LEU A 16 10.78 1.68 19.52
N LEU A 17 9.94 0.91 18.83
CA LEU A 17 9.61 1.12 17.42
C LEU A 17 8.36 1.97 17.21
N LYS A 18 7.59 2.30 18.26
CA LYS A 18 6.35 3.08 18.19
C LYS A 18 5.47 2.63 17.01
N ILE A 19 5.35 1.32 16.78
CA ILE A 19 4.72 0.79 15.56
C ILE A 19 3.21 1.10 15.52
N ASP A 20 2.58 1.27 16.68
CA ASP A 20 1.20 1.77 16.81
C ASP A 20 1.08 3.30 16.62
N GLN A 21 2.19 4.01 16.40
CA GLN A 21 2.26 5.46 16.12
C GLN A 21 3.08 5.75 14.86
N TYR A 22 2.88 4.96 13.81
CA TYR A 22 2.89 5.53 12.45
C TYR A 22 1.48 6.04 12.10
N GLU A 23 0.87 6.77 13.02
CA GLU A 23 0.15 7.97 12.58
C GLU A 23 1.24 8.85 11.95
N SER A 24 1.16 9.08 10.66
CA SER A 24 1.94 10.13 10.02
C SER A 24 1.77 11.42 10.84
N GLU A 25 2.79 11.83 11.60
CA GLU A 25 2.83 13.19 12.11
C GLU A 25 2.76 14.11 10.88
N PRO A 26 1.71 14.95 10.74
CA PRO A 26 1.67 15.95 9.70
C PRO A 26 2.55 17.10 10.19
N ASP A 27 3.86 16.96 10.00
CA ASP A 27 4.77 18.06 10.24
C ASP A 27 4.59 19.08 9.10
N ALA A 28 3.91 20.18 9.44
CA ALA A 28 3.86 21.49 8.79
C ALA A 28 3.48 21.56 7.29
N GLU A 29 2.36 22.27 7.04
CA GLU A 29 1.95 22.86 5.76
C GLU A 29 1.83 21.90 4.57
N VAL A 30 0.67 21.26 4.40
CA VAL A 30 0.34 20.62 3.11
C VAL A 30 -0.84 21.35 2.50
N LEU A 31 -0.52 22.22 1.54
CA LEU A 31 -1.43 22.68 0.50
C LEU A 31 -2.12 21.46 -0.13
N GLU A 32 -3.37 21.61 -0.54
CA GLU A 32 -4.20 20.58 -1.20
C GLU A 32 -3.58 20.08 -2.53
N ASP A 33 -2.48 19.33 -2.48
CA ASP A 33 -1.98 18.59 -3.63
C ASP A 33 -2.74 17.26 -3.72
N GLU A 34 -3.33 17.01 -4.90
CA GLU A 34 -3.98 15.73 -5.18
C GLU A 34 -3.00 14.57 -4.93
N PRO A 35 -3.45 13.45 -4.35
CA PRO A 35 -2.58 12.31 -4.06
C PRO A 35 -1.87 11.83 -5.33
N LEU A 36 -0.57 11.56 -5.24
CA LEU A 36 0.23 11.20 -6.41
C LEU A 36 -0.05 9.76 -6.85
N ILE A 37 -0.04 9.54 -8.17
CA ILE A 37 -0.10 8.18 -8.73
C ILE A 37 1.15 7.39 -8.32
N LEU A 38 2.31 8.06 -8.33
CA LEU A 38 3.59 7.55 -7.84
C LEU A 38 4.47 8.71 -7.37
N ASP A 39 4.84 8.71 -6.09
CA ASP A 39 5.84 9.63 -5.54
C ASP A 39 7.25 9.13 -5.86
N TYR A 40 7.83 9.68 -6.93
CA TYR A 40 9.18 9.35 -7.37
C TYR A 40 10.26 9.64 -6.34
N LYS A 41 10.12 10.68 -5.50
CA LYS A 41 11.13 11.00 -4.48
C LYS A 41 11.14 9.93 -3.41
N ARG A 42 9.95 9.51 -2.96
CA ARG A 42 9.81 8.42 -2.00
C ARG A 42 10.28 7.09 -2.56
N PHE A 43 9.87 6.79 -3.79
CA PHE A 43 10.30 5.57 -4.49
C PHE A 43 11.82 5.49 -4.57
N LYS A 44 12.49 6.53 -5.08
CA LYS A 44 13.96 6.63 -5.15
C LYS A 44 14.63 6.48 -3.79
N LYS A 45 14.02 6.99 -2.72
CA LYS A 45 14.55 6.85 -1.35
C LYS A 45 14.50 5.40 -0.87
N VAL A 46 13.39 4.69 -1.13
CA VAL A 46 13.23 3.27 -0.74
C VAL A 46 14.13 2.36 -1.57
N SER A 47 14.31 2.67 -2.86
CA SER A 47 15.20 1.93 -3.73
C SER A 47 16.69 2.29 -3.60
N MET A 48 17.01 3.31 -2.79
CA MET A 48 18.36 3.89 -2.70
C MET A 48 18.90 4.41 -4.05
N GLY A 49 18.04 4.62 -5.04
CA GLY A 49 18.41 5.02 -6.39
C GLY A 49 19.07 3.93 -7.24
N ASP A 50 19.06 2.67 -6.79
CA ASP A 50 19.62 1.55 -7.52
C ASP A 50 18.65 1.07 -8.60
N ALA A 51 19.04 1.17 -9.87
CA ALA A 51 18.16 0.91 -11.01
C ALA A 51 17.71 -0.56 -11.12
N GLU A 52 18.57 -1.52 -10.77
CA GLU A 52 18.23 -2.95 -10.82
C GLU A 52 17.22 -3.27 -9.72
N PHE A 53 17.44 -2.74 -8.52
CA PHE A 53 16.50 -2.91 -7.41
C PHE A 53 15.17 -2.17 -7.63
N GLU A 54 15.18 -1.01 -8.30
CA GLU A 54 13.96 -0.30 -8.70
C GLU A 54 13.07 -1.13 -9.62
N GLU A 55 13.67 -1.78 -10.61
CA GLU A 55 12.98 -2.65 -11.54
C GLU A 55 12.38 -3.86 -10.85
N GLU A 56 13.17 -4.55 -10.02
CA GLU A 56 12.72 -5.70 -9.24
C GLU A 56 11.57 -5.31 -8.28
N LEU A 57 11.74 -4.21 -7.54
CA LEU A 57 10.77 -3.77 -6.53
C LEU A 57 9.42 -3.41 -7.15
N LEU A 58 9.39 -2.61 -8.23
CA LEU A 58 8.14 -2.24 -8.89
C LEU A 58 7.50 -3.43 -9.61
N THR A 59 8.29 -4.30 -10.22
CA THR A 59 7.77 -5.50 -10.89
C THR A 59 7.10 -6.42 -9.87
N SER A 60 7.80 -6.75 -8.78
CA SER A 60 7.26 -7.59 -7.71
C SER A 60 6.02 -6.97 -7.07
N PHE A 61 6.04 -5.65 -6.80
CA PHE A 61 4.90 -4.92 -6.28
C PHE A 61 3.67 -5.00 -7.18
N LEU A 62 3.83 -4.80 -8.50
CA LEU A 62 2.73 -4.84 -9.46
C LEU A 62 2.16 -6.25 -9.60
N GLU A 63 3.00 -7.28 -9.67
CA GLU A 63 2.57 -8.68 -9.75
C GLU A 63 1.79 -9.10 -8.50
N ASP A 64 2.34 -8.83 -7.32
CA ASP A 64 1.73 -9.18 -6.06
C ASP A 64 0.40 -8.44 -5.83
N THR A 65 0.35 -7.15 -6.16
CA THR A 65 -0.89 -6.35 -6.08
C THR A 65 -1.95 -6.86 -7.05
N SER A 66 -1.58 -7.20 -8.30
CA SER A 66 -2.52 -7.78 -9.27
C SER A 66 -3.16 -9.06 -8.74
N ASN A 67 -2.34 -9.97 -8.22
CA ASN A 67 -2.82 -11.24 -7.65
C ASN A 67 -3.77 -11.02 -6.46
N LYS A 68 -3.54 -9.99 -5.64
CA LYS A 68 -4.43 -9.64 -4.52
C LYS A 68 -5.74 -9.04 -5.00
N LEU A 69 -5.71 -8.17 -6.02
CA LEU A 69 -6.93 -7.61 -6.61
C LEU A 69 -7.82 -8.70 -7.20
N ASP A 70 -7.24 -9.67 -7.88
CA ASP A 70 -7.98 -10.82 -8.42
C ASP A 70 -8.67 -11.60 -7.29
N LYS A 71 -7.93 -11.92 -6.21
CA LYS A 71 -8.50 -12.56 -5.00
C LYS A 71 -9.60 -11.73 -4.34
N MET A 72 -9.44 -10.41 -4.24
CA MET A 72 -10.48 -9.53 -3.68
C MET A 72 -11.77 -9.60 -4.50
N THR A 73 -11.68 -9.72 -5.83
CA THR A 73 -12.83 -9.94 -6.72
C THR A 73 -13.65 -11.16 -6.34
N GLU A 74 -12.97 -12.27 -6.08
CA GLU A 74 -13.61 -13.52 -5.69
C GLU A 74 -14.29 -13.39 -4.33
N LEU A 75 -13.61 -12.74 -3.38
CA LEU A 75 -14.10 -12.56 -2.01
C LEU A 75 -15.30 -11.61 -1.91
N VAL A 76 -15.40 -10.61 -2.80
CA VAL A 76 -16.56 -9.71 -2.89
C VAL A 76 -17.83 -10.50 -3.21
N ASN A 77 -17.76 -11.45 -4.14
CA ASN A 77 -18.89 -12.33 -4.46
C ASN A 77 -19.29 -13.24 -3.29
N LEU A 78 -18.32 -13.62 -2.45
CA LEU A 78 -18.52 -14.42 -1.25
C LEU A 78 -18.89 -13.59 -0.01
N LYS A 79 -18.86 -12.25 -0.11
CA LYS A 79 -19.07 -11.30 0.99
C LYS A 79 -18.14 -11.53 2.20
N ASP A 80 -16.93 -12.03 1.97
CA ASP A 80 -15.94 -12.33 3.01
C ASP A 80 -15.16 -11.06 3.40
N MET A 81 -15.80 -10.17 4.15
CA MET A 81 -15.27 -8.84 4.51
C MET A 81 -13.97 -8.90 5.31
N ILE A 82 -13.78 -9.95 6.11
CA ILE A 82 -12.57 -10.11 6.94
C ILE A 82 -11.36 -10.26 6.01
N LYS A 83 -11.44 -11.17 5.02
CA LYS A 83 -10.34 -11.37 4.07
C LYS A 83 -10.16 -10.20 3.12
N ILE A 84 -11.25 -9.53 2.70
CA ILE A 84 -11.15 -8.31 1.89
C ILE A 84 -10.37 -7.24 2.65
N MET A 85 -10.68 -7.04 3.94
CA MET A 85 -9.97 -6.09 4.81
C MET A 85 -8.48 -6.42 4.94
N GLU A 86 -8.12 -7.69 5.13
CA GLU A 86 -6.71 -8.13 5.23
C GLU A 86 -5.92 -7.88 3.93
N LEU A 87 -6.53 -8.18 2.78
CA LEU A 87 -5.92 -7.90 1.47
C LEU A 87 -5.77 -6.40 1.24
N ALA A 88 -6.80 -5.61 1.55
CA ALA A 88 -6.77 -4.16 1.46
C ALA A 88 -5.67 -3.56 2.35
N HIS A 89 -5.54 -4.03 3.59
CA HIS A 89 -4.47 -3.60 4.50
C HIS A 89 -3.08 -3.89 3.92
N THR A 90 -2.90 -5.06 3.30
CA THR A 90 -1.62 -5.44 2.69
C THR A 90 -1.30 -4.57 1.46
N ILE A 91 -2.29 -4.36 0.58
CA ILE A 91 -2.13 -3.49 -0.61
C ILE A 91 -1.80 -2.05 -0.17
N LYS A 92 -2.49 -1.53 0.86
CA LYS A 92 -2.21 -0.22 1.44
C LYS A 92 -0.75 -0.08 1.86
N GLY A 93 -0.26 -1.00 2.68
CA GLY A 93 1.11 -0.97 3.17
C GLY A 93 2.15 -1.02 2.04
N ALA A 94 1.96 -1.93 1.09
CA ALA A 94 2.83 -2.04 -0.08
C ALA A 94 2.82 -0.76 -0.93
N SER A 95 1.64 -0.20 -1.20
CA SER A 95 1.46 1.00 -2.02
C SER A 95 2.12 2.22 -1.39
N TYR A 96 1.89 2.47 -0.10
CA TYR A 96 2.57 3.56 0.60
C TYR A 96 4.06 3.34 0.75
N SER A 97 4.55 2.09 0.81
CA SER A 97 5.98 1.81 0.81
C SER A 97 6.64 2.30 -0.48
N VAL A 98 6.07 1.94 -1.64
CA VAL A 98 6.64 2.32 -2.96
C VAL A 98 6.23 3.72 -3.44
N GLY A 99 5.35 4.42 -2.71
CA GLY A 99 4.91 5.77 -3.04
C GLY A 99 3.68 5.84 -3.97
N ALA A 100 2.96 4.74 -4.20
CA ALA A 100 1.72 4.73 -4.96
C ALA A 100 0.53 5.23 -4.11
N GLN A 101 0.46 6.54 -3.85
CA GLN A 101 -0.44 7.11 -2.85
C GLN A 101 -1.92 6.88 -3.19
N GLN A 102 -2.36 7.20 -4.41
CA GLN A 102 -3.77 7.00 -4.82
C GLN A 102 -4.25 5.55 -4.63
N LEU A 103 -3.38 4.58 -4.93
CA LEU A 103 -3.69 3.16 -4.77
C LEU A 103 -3.77 2.78 -3.29
N GLY A 104 -2.85 3.31 -2.47
CA GLY A 104 -2.86 3.13 -1.02
C GLY A 104 -4.10 3.74 -0.37
N ASP A 105 -4.53 4.92 -0.82
CA ASP A 105 -5.69 5.64 -0.30
C ASP A 105 -6.99 4.86 -0.57
N GLU A 106 -7.17 4.34 -1.78
CA GLU A 106 -8.35 3.52 -2.10
C GLU A 106 -8.35 2.18 -1.34
N ALA A 107 -7.18 1.56 -1.15
CA ALA A 107 -7.05 0.35 -0.36
C ALA A 107 -7.39 0.63 1.12
N TYR A 108 -6.92 1.75 1.66
CA TYR A 108 -7.27 2.17 3.01
C TYR A 108 -8.76 2.44 3.14
N ALA A 109 -9.38 3.09 2.16
CA ALA A 109 -10.80 3.36 2.20
C ALA A 109 -11.66 2.08 2.16
N ILE A 110 -11.23 1.04 1.42
CA ILE A 110 -11.84 -0.30 1.50
C ILE A 110 -11.67 -0.91 2.88
N GLU A 111 -10.48 -0.81 3.49
CA GLU A 111 -10.23 -1.30 4.85
C GLU A 111 -11.20 -0.67 5.86
N ILE A 112 -11.45 0.65 5.75
CA ILE A 112 -12.42 1.37 6.59
C ILE A 112 -13.85 0.90 6.33
N SER A 113 -14.26 0.78 5.06
CA SER A 113 -15.61 0.29 4.70
C SER A 113 -15.86 -1.13 5.21
N CYS A 114 -14.85 -2.00 5.19
CA CYS A 114 -14.95 -3.34 5.78
C CYS A 114 -15.16 -3.27 7.30
N LYS A 115 -14.41 -2.42 8.02
CA LYS A 115 -14.55 -2.23 9.47
C LYS A 115 -15.93 -1.69 9.86
N SER A 116 -16.55 -0.88 9.02
CA SER A 116 -17.90 -0.36 9.24
C SER A 116 -19.02 -1.27 8.72
N ASN A 117 -18.70 -2.45 8.17
CA ASN A 117 -19.65 -3.35 7.49
C ASN A 117 -20.45 -2.68 6.35
N ASP A 118 -19.84 -1.73 5.65
CA ASP A 118 -20.45 -1.02 4.52
C ASP A 118 -20.10 -1.73 3.19
N TYR A 119 -20.94 -2.71 2.83
CA TYR A 119 -20.76 -3.54 1.65
C TYR A 119 -20.88 -2.77 0.33
N GLU A 120 -21.78 -1.77 0.28
CA GLU A 120 -22.01 -0.97 -0.92
C GLU A 120 -20.76 -0.12 -1.21
N SER A 121 -20.23 0.54 -0.18
CA SER A 121 -18.98 1.29 -0.30
C SER A 121 -17.78 0.40 -0.64
N VAL A 122 -17.71 -0.84 -0.14
CA VAL A 122 -16.64 -1.78 -0.56
C VAL A 122 -16.76 -2.07 -2.06
N PHE A 123 -17.95 -2.38 -2.55
CA PHE A 123 -18.17 -2.69 -3.97
C PHE A 123 -17.78 -1.52 -4.88
N ASP A 124 -18.27 -0.32 -4.59
CA ASP A 124 -17.97 0.89 -5.35
C ASP A 124 -16.48 1.24 -5.35
N ARG A 125 -15.79 0.98 -4.24
CA ARG A 125 -14.35 1.26 -4.11
C ARG A 125 -13.48 0.22 -4.80
N MET A 126 -13.96 -1.00 -5.03
CA MET A 126 -13.19 -1.99 -5.79
C MET A 126 -12.88 -1.50 -7.20
N ASP A 127 -13.83 -0.84 -7.86
CA ASP A 127 -13.62 -0.28 -9.21
C ASP A 127 -12.63 0.90 -9.19
N LYS A 128 -12.68 1.73 -8.15
CA LYS A 128 -11.73 2.83 -7.93
C LYS A 128 -10.32 2.29 -7.67
N LEU A 129 -10.19 1.25 -6.85
CA LEU A 129 -8.93 0.58 -6.56
C LEU A 129 -8.30 0.00 -7.83
N ARG A 130 -9.08 -0.67 -8.69
CA ARG A 130 -8.60 -1.16 -9.99
C ARG A 130 -8.15 -0.04 -10.91
N THR A 131 -8.91 1.06 -10.93
CA THR A 131 -8.58 2.24 -11.73
C THR A 131 -7.26 2.85 -11.26
N ALA A 132 -7.08 3.02 -9.94
CA ALA A 132 -5.84 3.49 -9.35
C ALA A 132 -4.66 2.55 -9.70
N PHE A 133 -4.86 1.23 -9.58
CA PHE A 133 -3.83 0.25 -9.95
C PHE A 133 -3.45 0.34 -11.43
N SER A 134 -4.42 0.49 -12.34
CA SER A 134 -4.16 0.66 -13.77
C SER A 134 -3.38 1.95 -14.05
N LYS A 135 -3.68 3.05 -13.34
CA LYS A 135 -2.91 4.29 -13.44
C LYS A 135 -1.48 4.09 -12.96
N THR A 136 -1.29 3.45 -11.80
CA THR A 136 0.04 3.14 -11.27
C THR A 136 0.85 2.28 -12.24
N LYS A 137 0.24 1.25 -12.86
CA LYS A 137 0.92 0.41 -13.87
C LYS A 137 1.38 1.22 -15.09
N SER A 138 0.55 2.13 -15.58
CA SER A 138 0.92 3.03 -16.68
C SER A 138 2.07 3.96 -16.29
N GLU A 139 2.04 4.51 -15.08
CA GLU A 139 3.07 5.42 -14.58
C GLU A 139 4.41 4.71 -14.38
N VAL A 140 4.41 3.50 -13.83
CA VAL A 140 5.60 2.65 -13.72
C VAL A 140 6.19 2.35 -15.10
N LYS A 141 5.34 2.08 -16.11
CA LYS A 141 5.82 1.87 -17.48
C LYS A 141 6.50 3.13 -18.03
N ASN A 142 5.91 4.31 -17.81
CA ASN A 142 6.48 5.59 -18.23
C ASN A 142 7.85 5.84 -17.57
N PHE A 143 7.97 5.50 -16.29
CA PHE A 143 9.22 5.63 -15.53
C PHE A 143 10.37 4.83 -16.17
N PHE A 144 10.13 3.55 -16.50
CA PHE A 144 11.16 2.72 -17.14
C PHE A 144 11.47 3.17 -18.57
N THR A 145 10.47 3.63 -19.33
CA THR A 145 10.74 4.12 -20.70
C THR A 145 11.58 5.40 -20.71
N ASN A 146 11.37 6.30 -19.76
CA ASN A 146 12.12 7.57 -19.70
C ASN A 146 13.56 7.32 -19.23
N THR A 147 13.78 6.41 -18.28
CA THR A 147 15.12 6.09 -17.75
C THR A 147 16.06 5.41 -18.77
N ILE A 148 15.53 4.76 -19.81
CA ILE A 148 16.34 4.14 -20.88
C ILE A 148 16.88 5.19 -21.88
N THR A 149 16.37 6.42 -21.86
CA THR A 149 16.69 7.47 -22.85
C THR A 149 17.77 8.45 -22.40
N ASP A 150 18.21 8.37 -21.14
CA ASP A 150 19.29 9.17 -20.54
C ASP A 150 20.55 8.31 -20.32
#